data_AF-A0A2N5ZB53-F1
#
_entry.id   AF-A0A2N5ZB53-F1
#
_cell.length_a   1.000
_cell.length_b   1.000
_cell.length_c   1.000
_cell.angle_alpha   90.00
_cell.angle_beta   90.00
_cell.angle_gamma   90.00
#
_symmetry.space_group_name_H-M   'P 1'
#
loop_
_entity.id
_entity.type
_entity.pdbx_description
1 polymer ?
#
loop_
_entity_poly.entity_id
_entity_poly.type
_entity_poly.pdbx_seq_one_letter_code
_entity_poly.pdbx_strand_id
1 'polypeptide(L)'
;MLQRILIIICLVFPFQLMAQDFQIIATNTNPIVGETIILRHENDINCDWTMSDPSAFVNNTGTLISISEIELLCVKAGQFNISATDGTNEDTITIFVQPELNIPTVFTPNNDGKNDNFIIPSPDGTLMSITIFSRWGNIVYQTEQPTEIINWNGRLRDNSYVSSGVYYYVLEPKDNPAMEKKMGFVHVYTNKNK
;
A
#
# COMPACT_ATOMS: atom_id res chain seq x y z
N MET A 1 14.87 -30.42 67.66
CA MET A 1 15.67 -29.80 66.59
C MET A 1 15.08 -30.27 65.26
N LEU A 2 14.36 -29.37 64.58
CA LEU A 2 13.95 -29.36 63.16
C LEU A 2 13.11 -30.53 62.59
N GLN A 3 11.80 -30.33 62.75
CA GLN A 3 10.69 -30.47 61.80
C GLN A 3 11.08 -30.50 60.30
N ARG A 4 10.45 -31.40 59.52
CA ARG A 4 9.85 -31.08 58.21
C ARG A 4 8.93 -32.21 57.74
N ILE A 5 7.65 -31.98 57.98
CA ILE A 5 6.49 -32.57 57.33
C ILE A 5 6.41 -31.94 55.92
N LEU A 6 6.30 -32.73 54.85
CA LEU A 6 5.97 -32.20 53.52
C LEU A 6 4.54 -32.61 53.16
N ILE A 7 3.63 -31.64 53.31
CA ILE A 7 2.24 -31.68 52.88
C ILE A 7 2.19 -31.35 51.38
N ILE A 8 1.45 -32.19 50.67
CA ILE A 8 0.72 -32.05 49.39
C ILE A 8 0.62 -30.61 48.86
N ILE A 9 1.06 -30.37 47.62
CA ILE A 9 0.30 -29.53 46.66
C ILE A 9 0.41 -30.17 45.28
N CYS A 10 -0.68 -30.84 44.88
CA CYS A 10 -1.00 -31.11 43.49
C CYS A 10 -1.21 -29.74 42.82
N LEU A 11 -0.20 -29.21 42.14
CA LEU A 11 -0.37 -28.07 41.24
C LEU A 11 -1.06 -28.60 39.98
N VAL A 12 -2.38 -28.68 40.06
CA VAL A 12 -3.24 -28.50 38.90
C VAL A 12 -2.94 -27.09 38.42
N PHE A 13 -2.00 -26.94 37.50
CA PHE A 13 -1.96 -25.74 36.69
C PHE A 13 -3.34 -25.63 36.04
N PRO A 14 -4.10 -24.55 36.27
CA PRO A 14 -5.23 -24.31 35.41
C PRO A 14 -4.61 -24.19 34.02
N PHE A 15 -4.93 -25.14 33.15
CA PHE A 15 -4.83 -24.95 31.72
C PHE A 15 -5.67 -23.70 31.49
N GLN A 16 -5.01 -22.55 31.47
CA GLN A 16 -5.64 -21.29 31.20
C GLN A 16 -6.18 -21.48 29.80
N LEU A 17 -7.50 -21.65 29.71
CA LEU A 17 -8.25 -21.66 28.48
C LEU A 17 -7.68 -20.47 27.70
N MET A 18 -6.90 -20.73 26.64
CA MET A 18 -6.47 -19.65 25.78
C MET A 18 -7.78 -19.02 25.31
N ALA A 19 -7.99 -17.74 25.64
CA ALA A 19 -9.02 -16.99 24.98
C ALA A 19 -8.73 -17.20 23.49
N GLN A 20 -9.68 -17.83 22.80
CA GLN A 20 -9.57 -17.98 21.36
C GLN A 20 -9.53 -16.55 20.82
N ASP A 21 -8.41 -16.17 20.21
CA ASP A 21 -8.23 -14.80 19.79
C ASP A 21 -9.33 -14.48 18.77
N PHE A 22 -10.15 -13.49 19.11
CA PHE A 22 -11.17 -12.97 18.20
C PHE A 22 -10.41 -12.11 17.19
N GLN A 23 -10.17 -12.62 15.98
CA GLN A 23 -9.26 -12.00 15.02
C GLN A 23 -9.85 -11.95 13.61
N ILE A 24 -9.68 -10.79 12.98
CA ILE A 24 -9.95 -10.53 11.58
C ILE A 24 -8.73 -10.91 10.75
N ILE A 25 -8.97 -11.62 9.66
CA ILE A 25 -8.00 -11.93 8.62
C ILE A 25 -8.39 -11.17 7.35
N ALA A 26 -7.43 -10.45 6.76
CA ALA A 26 -7.58 -9.82 5.45
C ALA A 26 -6.71 -10.52 4.41
N THR A 27 -7.19 -10.60 3.16
CA THR A 27 -6.38 -11.07 2.03
C THR A 27 -5.24 -10.12 1.68
N ASN A 28 -5.48 -8.81 1.84
CA ASN A 28 -4.48 -7.76 1.63
C ASN A 28 -4.80 -6.56 2.53
N THR A 29 -3.81 -6.06 3.27
CA THR A 29 -3.91 -4.86 4.10
C THR A 29 -3.43 -3.59 3.40
N ASN A 30 -2.80 -3.71 2.22
CA ASN A 30 -2.33 -2.59 1.40
C ASN A 30 -2.85 -2.69 -0.07
N PRO A 31 -4.16 -2.78 -0.31
CA PRO A 31 -4.71 -2.88 -1.67
C PRO A 31 -4.57 -1.57 -2.44
N ILE A 32 -4.62 -1.64 -3.77
CA ILE A 32 -4.73 -0.45 -4.64
C ILE A 32 -6.21 -0.14 -4.91
N VAL A 33 -6.57 1.13 -5.10
CA VAL A 33 -7.92 1.50 -5.58
C VAL A 33 -8.28 0.68 -6.83
N GLY A 34 -9.45 0.06 -6.81
CA GLY A 34 -9.92 -0.88 -7.82
C GLY A 34 -9.72 -2.36 -7.47
N GLU A 35 -8.95 -2.68 -6.44
CA GLU A 35 -8.79 -4.06 -5.95
C GLU A 35 -9.90 -4.46 -4.97
N THR A 36 -10.26 -5.74 -5.00
CA THR A 36 -11.17 -6.35 -4.03
C THR A 36 -10.37 -7.04 -2.93
N ILE A 37 -10.69 -6.72 -1.68
CA ILE A 37 -10.19 -7.44 -0.51
C ILE A 37 -11.28 -8.35 0.06
N ILE A 38 -10.87 -9.41 0.73
CA ILE A 38 -11.75 -10.29 1.49
C ILE A 38 -11.34 -10.18 2.95
N LEU A 39 -12.32 -9.94 3.81
CA LEU A 39 -12.16 -9.95 5.26
C LEU A 39 -12.96 -11.11 5.82
N ARG A 40 -12.35 -11.89 6.70
CA ARG A 40 -13.01 -13.00 7.38
C ARG A 40 -12.61 -13.09 8.83
N HIS A 41 -13.49 -13.59 9.67
CA HIS A 41 -13.12 -13.97 11.03
C HIS A 41 -12.33 -15.29 11.01
N GLU A 42 -11.26 -15.42 11.80
CA GLU A 42 -10.37 -16.59 11.79
C GLU A 42 -11.11 -17.92 12.03
N ASN A 43 -12.15 -17.88 12.86
CA ASN A 43 -12.92 -19.05 13.27
C ASN A 43 -14.25 -19.23 12.50
N ASP A 44 -14.42 -18.53 11.37
CA ASP A 44 -15.64 -18.56 10.54
C ASP A 44 -16.93 -18.26 11.34
N ILE A 45 -16.82 -17.46 12.40
CA ILE A 45 -17.95 -17.01 13.21
C ILE A 45 -18.61 -15.83 12.51
N ASN A 46 -19.94 -15.78 12.55
CA ASN A 46 -20.71 -14.65 12.04
C ASN A 46 -20.50 -13.42 12.91
N CYS A 47 -20.09 -12.31 12.29
CA CYS A 47 -19.87 -11.03 12.96
C CYS A 47 -20.61 -9.91 12.26
N ASP A 48 -20.79 -8.80 12.97
CA ASP A 48 -21.24 -7.53 12.43
C ASP A 48 -20.03 -6.68 12.10
N TRP A 49 -19.94 -6.26 10.83
CA TRP A 49 -18.81 -5.53 10.28
C TRP A 49 -19.12 -4.03 10.22
N THR A 50 -18.23 -3.22 10.75
CA THR A 50 -18.32 -1.76 10.72
C THR A 50 -17.04 -1.15 10.18
N MET A 51 -17.12 0.03 9.58
CA MET A 51 -16.00 0.69 8.91
C MET A 51 -15.95 2.16 9.32
N SER A 52 -14.74 2.71 9.46
CA SER A 52 -14.54 4.13 9.76
C SER A 52 -15.08 5.06 8.67
N ASP A 53 -15.03 4.63 7.39
CA ASP A 53 -15.62 5.33 6.25
C ASP A 53 -16.20 4.30 5.26
N PRO A 54 -17.50 3.96 5.36
CA PRO A 54 -18.15 3.01 4.45
C PRO A 54 -18.14 3.46 2.99
N SER A 55 -17.97 4.76 2.69
CA SER A 55 -17.94 5.26 1.30
C SER A 55 -16.67 4.87 0.54
N ALA A 56 -15.64 4.39 1.27
CA ALA A 56 -14.39 3.94 0.68
C ALA A 56 -14.46 2.53 0.06
N PHE A 57 -15.56 1.80 0.30
CA PHE A 57 -15.72 0.41 -0.11
C PHE A 57 -17.08 0.16 -0.76
N VAL A 58 -17.10 -0.74 -1.75
CA VAL A 58 -18.34 -1.31 -2.29
C VAL A 58 -18.42 -2.77 -1.85
N ASN A 59 -19.48 -3.11 -1.11
CA ASN A 59 -19.73 -4.47 -0.65
C ASN A 59 -20.54 -5.25 -1.69
N ASN A 60 -19.94 -6.30 -2.25
CA ASN A 60 -20.60 -7.16 -3.24
C ASN A 60 -21.53 -8.20 -2.61
N THR A 61 -21.39 -8.46 -1.31
CA THR A 61 -22.18 -9.42 -0.52
C THR A 61 -23.57 -8.86 -0.17
N GLY A 62 -23.76 -7.55 -0.25
CA GLY A 62 -25.05 -6.87 -0.01
C GLY A 62 -25.54 -6.83 1.46
N THR A 63 -24.83 -7.49 2.39
CA THR A 63 -25.09 -7.47 3.84
C THR A 63 -23.77 -7.38 4.59
N LEU A 64 -23.74 -6.70 5.73
CA LEU A 64 -22.54 -6.51 6.59
C LEU A 64 -22.75 -7.06 8.02
N ILE A 65 -23.87 -7.76 8.25
CA ILE A 65 -24.33 -8.18 9.58
C ILE A 65 -24.43 -9.69 9.59
N SER A 66 -24.01 -10.30 10.69
CA SER A 66 -24.09 -11.75 10.94
C SER A 66 -23.53 -12.61 9.80
N ILE A 67 -22.32 -12.28 9.33
CA ILE A 67 -21.59 -13.06 8.32
C ILE A 67 -20.13 -13.20 8.72
N SER A 68 -19.53 -14.34 8.39
CA SER A 68 -18.14 -14.64 8.74
C SER A 68 -17.13 -14.06 7.77
N GLU A 69 -17.56 -13.72 6.55
CA GLU A 69 -16.71 -13.24 5.45
C GLU A 69 -17.42 -12.13 4.65
N ILE A 70 -16.67 -11.10 4.25
CA ILE A 70 -17.13 -10.02 3.38
C ILE A 70 -16.12 -9.73 2.27
N GLU A 71 -16.64 -9.47 1.05
CA GLU A 71 -15.85 -9.01 -0.09
C GLU A 71 -16.07 -7.51 -0.33
N LEU A 72 -14.98 -6.74 -0.35
CA LEU A 72 -15.00 -5.28 -0.45
C LEU A 72 -14.13 -4.79 -1.61
N LEU A 73 -14.75 -4.14 -2.58
CA LEU A 73 -14.03 -3.40 -3.62
C LEU A 73 -13.57 -2.05 -3.07
N CYS A 74 -12.28 -1.78 -3.11
CA CYS A 74 -11.68 -0.52 -2.66
C CYS A 74 -11.90 0.57 -3.72
N VAL A 75 -12.61 1.65 -3.37
CA VAL A 75 -12.92 2.74 -4.32
C VAL A 75 -12.31 4.09 -3.95
N LYS A 76 -11.76 4.20 -2.73
CA LYS A 76 -11.12 5.44 -2.24
C LYS A 76 -9.80 5.09 -1.57
N ALA A 77 -8.75 5.85 -1.88
CA ALA A 77 -7.47 5.73 -1.21
C ALA A 77 -7.52 6.33 0.20
N GLY A 78 -6.69 5.79 1.10
CA GLY A 78 -6.58 6.27 2.47
C GLY A 78 -6.38 5.14 3.47
N GLN A 79 -6.44 5.51 4.75
CA GLN A 79 -6.37 4.58 5.87
C GLN A 79 -7.78 4.40 6.46
N PHE A 80 -8.22 3.14 6.57
CA PHE A 80 -9.54 2.79 7.06
C PHE A 80 -9.44 1.73 8.14
N ASN A 81 -10.18 1.92 9.23
CA ASN A 81 -10.34 0.90 10.25
C ASN A 81 -11.62 0.12 9.97
N ILE A 82 -11.53 -1.21 10.00
CA ILE A 82 -12.65 -2.11 9.83
C ILE A 82 -12.71 -2.99 11.06
N SER A 83 -13.88 -2.99 11.70
CA SER A 83 -14.10 -3.69 12.96
C SER A 83 -15.14 -4.78 12.77
N ALA A 84 -14.93 -5.92 13.42
CA ALA A 84 -15.88 -7.02 13.49
C ALA A 84 -16.29 -7.20 14.95
N THR A 85 -17.58 -7.44 15.21
CA THR A 85 -18.06 -7.77 16.56
C THR A 85 -19.06 -8.92 16.53
N ASP A 86 -19.01 -9.80 17.53
CA ASP A 86 -20.05 -10.82 17.78
C ASP A 86 -21.10 -10.36 18.82
N GLY A 87 -21.03 -9.10 19.26
CA GLY A 87 -21.83 -8.52 20.33
C GLY A 87 -21.21 -8.64 21.73
N THR A 88 -20.14 -9.43 21.90
CA THR A 88 -19.39 -9.59 23.16
C THR A 88 -17.89 -9.31 23.01
N ASN A 89 -17.32 -9.66 21.87
CA ASN A 89 -15.93 -9.46 21.49
C ASN A 89 -15.88 -8.53 20.26
N GLU A 90 -14.76 -7.86 20.09
CA GLU A 90 -14.49 -7.00 18.94
C GLU A 90 -13.01 -7.10 18.56
N ASP A 91 -12.74 -7.04 17.26
CA ASP A 91 -11.41 -6.84 16.71
C ASP A 91 -11.47 -5.75 15.64
N THR A 92 -10.35 -5.10 15.40
CA THR A 92 -10.22 -4.03 14.41
C THR A 92 -8.93 -4.18 13.62
N ILE A 93 -9.06 -4.23 12.31
CA ILE A 93 -7.96 -4.22 11.37
C ILE A 93 -7.87 -2.87 10.65
N THR A 94 -6.64 -2.41 10.39
CA THR A 94 -6.38 -1.22 9.57
C THR A 94 -6.02 -1.64 8.15
N ILE A 95 -6.73 -1.07 7.17
CA ILE A 95 -6.48 -1.23 5.74
C ILE A 95 -5.95 0.08 5.17
N PHE A 96 -4.83 0.01 4.45
CA PHE A 96 -4.16 1.12 3.79
C PHE A 96 -4.38 1.03 2.28
N VAL A 97 -5.45 1.64 1.78
CA VAL A 97 -5.75 1.63 0.34
C VAL A 97 -4.85 2.63 -0.39
N GLN A 98 -3.97 2.13 -1.25
CA GLN A 98 -3.09 2.91 -2.10
C GLN A 98 -3.87 3.53 -3.26
N PRO A 99 -3.62 4.79 -3.63
CA PRO A 99 -4.14 5.32 -4.86
C PRO A 99 -3.43 4.69 -6.07
N GLU A 100 -4.13 4.62 -7.20
CA GLU A 100 -3.54 4.16 -8.46
C GLU A 100 -2.60 5.22 -9.04
N LEU A 101 -1.32 4.86 -9.22
CA LEU A 101 -0.33 5.71 -9.87
C LEU A 101 -0.16 5.33 -11.34
N ASN A 102 -0.46 6.26 -12.24
CA ASN A 102 -0.16 6.10 -13.66
C ASN A 102 1.32 6.49 -13.92
N ILE A 103 2.18 5.47 -14.03
CA ILE A 103 3.60 5.65 -14.30
C ILE A 103 3.91 5.22 -15.74
N PRO A 104 4.29 6.14 -16.64
CA PRO A 104 4.61 5.78 -18.02
C PRO A 104 5.81 4.83 -18.12
N THR A 105 5.75 3.86 -19.02
CA THR A 105 6.87 2.94 -19.28
C THR A 105 7.82 3.42 -20.38
N VAL A 106 7.41 4.43 -21.16
CA VAL A 106 8.17 4.97 -22.29
C VAL A 106 7.92 6.46 -22.47
N PHE A 107 8.95 7.21 -22.87
CA PHE A 107 8.81 8.58 -23.35
C PHE A 107 9.91 8.91 -24.39
N THR A 108 9.64 9.91 -25.23
CA THR A 108 10.42 10.33 -26.39
C THR A 108 10.71 11.82 -26.31
N PRO A 109 11.80 12.26 -25.66
CA PRO A 109 12.08 13.69 -25.48
C PRO A 109 12.63 14.31 -26.79
N ASN A 110 11.79 14.39 -27.82
CA ASN A 110 12.11 14.86 -29.17
C ASN A 110 11.42 16.20 -29.52
N ASN A 111 10.60 16.73 -28.59
CA ASN A 111 9.85 17.97 -28.71
C ASN A 111 8.82 17.96 -29.85
N ASP A 112 8.19 16.82 -30.08
CA ASP A 112 7.09 16.66 -31.06
C ASP A 112 5.69 16.85 -30.46
N GLY A 113 5.62 17.11 -29.15
CA GLY A 113 4.39 17.29 -28.37
C GLY A 113 3.77 15.99 -27.86
N LYS A 114 4.39 14.82 -28.10
CA LYS A 114 3.85 13.51 -27.72
C LYS A 114 4.85 12.76 -26.85
N ASN A 115 4.44 12.46 -25.61
CA ASN A 115 5.25 11.74 -24.63
C ASN A 115 6.66 12.32 -24.50
N ASP A 116 6.80 13.66 -24.54
CA ASP A 116 8.12 14.31 -24.47
C ASP A 116 8.75 14.20 -23.09
N ASN A 117 7.92 14.03 -22.07
CA ASN A 117 8.34 14.00 -20.68
C ASN A 117 7.80 12.75 -19.99
N PHE A 118 8.59 12.26 -19.03
CA PHE A 118 8.16 11.32 -18.03
C PHE A 118 7.41 12.06 -16.93
N ILE A 119 6.08 11.97 -16.98
CA ILE A 119 5.17 12.68 -16.05
C ILE A 119 4.48 11.66 -15.15
N ILE A 120 4.56 11.86 -13.84
CA ILE A 120 3.82 11.07 -12.84
C ILE A 120 3.06 12.05 -11.95
N PRO A 121 1.74 12.24 -12.16
CA PRO A 121 0.91 13.05 -11.29
C PRO A 121 0.53 12.28 -10.02
N SER A 122 0.43 13.00 -8.91
CA SER A 122 -0.12 12.50 -7.67
C SER A 122 -1.66 12.47 -7.75
N PRO A 123 -2.29 11.31 -7.55
CA PRO A 123 -3.75 11.17 -7.68
C PRO A 123 -4.52 11.83 -6.54
N ASP A 124 -3.91 11.98 -5.36
CA ASP A 124 -4.53 12.50 -4.14
C ASP A 124 -3.82 13.73 -3.57
N GLY A 125 -2.88 14.31 -4.32
CA GLY A 125 -2.06 15.44 -3.86
C GLY A 125 -0.92 15.05 -2.92
N THR A 126 -0.65 13.75 -2.71
CA THR A 126 0.53 13.28 -1.99
C THR A 126 1.80 13.84 -2.63
N LEU A 127 2.67 14.47 -1.83
CA LEU A 127 3.97 14.94 -2.31
C LEU A 127 4.88 13.73 -2.57
N MET A 128 5.62 13.74 -3.66
CA MET A 128 6.50 12.63 -4.03
C MET A 128 7.89 13.12 -4.38
N SER A 129 8.90 12.32 -4.06
CA SER A 129 10.26 12.48 -4.55
C SER A 129 10.60 11.36 -5.52
N ILE A 130 11.34 11.66 -6.57
CA ILE A 130 11.86 10.63 -7.48
C ILE A 130 13.37 10.73 -7.59
N THR A 131 14.04 9.59 -7.69
CA THR A 131 15.42 9.49 -8.14
C THR A 131 15.48 8.55 -9.32
N ILE A 132 16.09 8.98 -10.43
CA ILE A 132 16.24 8.22 -11.66
C ILE A 132 17.71 7.92 -11.88
N PHE A 133 18.00 6.67 -12.20
CA PHE A 133 19.32 6.10 -12.37
C PHE A 133 19.51 5.62 -13.81
N SER A 134 20.71 5.80 -14.33
CA SER A 134 21.18 5.10 -15.52
C SER A 134 21.29 3.59 -15.28
N ARG A 135 21.46 2.82 -16.35
CA ARG A 135 21.74 1.37 -16.27
C ARG A 135 22.96 1.00 -15.40
N TRP A 136 23.88 1.94 -15.23
CA TRP A 136 25.11 1.75 -14.44
C TRP A 136 24.98 2.21 -12.99
N GLY A 137 23.78 2.62 -12.55
CA GLY A 137 23.54 3.08 -11.18
C GLY A 137 23.86 4.55 -10.92
N ASN A 138 24.36 5.30 -11.92
CA ASN A 138 24.57 6.75 -11.76
C ASN A 138 23.22 7.48 -11.73
N ILE A 139 23.05 8.42 -10.79
CA ILE A 139 21.88 9.31 -10.75
C ILE A 139 21.91 10.23 -11.98
N VAL A 140 20.81 10.24 -12.74
CA VAL A 140 20.65 11.10 -13.92
C VAL A 140 19.64 12.22 -13.68
N TYR A 141 18.68 12.00 -12.79
CA TYR A 141 17.67 12.98 -12.39
C TYR A 141 17.22 12.72 -10.96
N GLN A 142 16.93 13.79 -10.22
CA GLN A 142 16.36 13.72 -8.89
C GLN A 142 15.56 14.99 -8.64
N THR A 143 14.39 14.87 -8.03
CA THR A 143 13.63 16.04 -7.54
C THR A 143 14.37 16.70 -6.38
N GLU A 144 14.52 18.03 -6.42
CA GLU A 144 15.15 18.79 -5.33
C GLU A 144 14.27 18.86 -4.08
N GLN A 145 12.96 18.95 -4.28
CA GLN A 145 11.94 18.96 -3.23
C GLN A 145 10.79 18.02 -3.62
N PRO A 146 10.07 17.45 -2.64
CA PRO A 146 8.86 16.70 -2.90
C PRO A 146 7.84 17.53 -3.67
N THR A 147 7.15 16.91 -4.63
CA THR A 147 6.19 17.59 -5.52
C THR A 147 5.01 16.68 -5.82
N GLU A 148 3.85 17.27 -6.09
CA GLU A 148 2.65 16.55 -6.52
C GLU A 148 2.76 16.03 -7.96
N ILE A 149 3.66 16.58 -8.79
CA ILE A 149 3.83 16.15 -10.18
C ILE A 149 5.31 15.99 -10.49
N ILE A 150 5.73 14.75 -10.69
CA ILE A 150 7.05 14.45 -11.25
C ILE A 150 7.04 14.79 -12.73
N ASN A 151 8.05 15.51 -13.21
CA ASN A 151 8.18 15.86 -14.62
C ASN A 151 9.65 15.85 -15.03
N TRP A 152 10.07 14.77 -15.69
CA TRP A 152 11.43 14.65 -16.24
C TRP A 152 11.41 14.64 -17.76
N ASN A 153 12.09 15.61 -18.37
CA ASN A 153 12.16 15.79 -19.83
C ASN A 153 13.35 15.06 -20.49
N GLY A 154 13.96 14.09 -19.80
CA GLY A 154 15.11 13.35 -20.31
C GLY A 154 16.43 14.13 -20.30
N ARG A 155 16.52 15.25 -19.57
CA ARG A 155 17.76 16.03 -19.44
C ARG A 155 18.56 15.68 -18.18
N LEU A 156 19.88 15.80 -18.30
CA LEU A 156 20.84 15.77 -17.21
C LEU A 156 21.00 17.16 -16.59
N ARG A 157 21.73 17.25 -15.46
CA ARG A 157 22.02 18.51 -14.77
C ARG A 157 22.77 19.54 -15.64
N ASP A 158 23.57 19.08 -16.60
CA ASP A 158 24.27 19.94 -17.57
C ASP A 158 23.39 20.37 -18.75
N ASN A 159 22.08 20.08 -18.67
CA ASN A 159 21.07 20.35 -19.69
C ASN A 159 21.21 19.52 -20.97
N SER A 160 22.14 18.56 -21.05
CA SER A 160 22.24 17.61 -22.16
C SER A 160 21.17 16.53 -22.06
N TYR A 161 20.78 15.95 -23.20
CA TYR A 161 19.86 14.82 -23.22
C TYR A 161 20.56 13.52 -22.84
N VAL A 162 19.87 12.69 -22.06
CA VAL A 162 20.30 11.32 -21.83
C VAL A 162 20.30 10.53 -23.14
N SER A 163 21.11 9.48 -23.23
CA SER A 163 21.08 8.62 -24.41
C SER A 163 19.87 7.69 -24.38
N SER A 164 19.40 7.26 -25.56
CA SER A 164 18.35 6.24 -25.65
C SER A 164 18.74 5.00 -24.85
N GLY A 165 17.80 4.46 -24.07
CA GLY A 165 18.06 3.33 -23.20
C GLY A 165 17.03 3.15 -22.10
N VAL A 166 17.34 2.26 -21.16
CA VAL A 166 16.51 1.97 -19.99
C VAL A 166 17.08 2.70 -18.79
N TYR A 167 16.20 3.37 -18.05
CA TYR A 167 16.51 4.09 -16.82
C TYR A 167 15.64 3.53 -15.70
N TYR A 168 16.21 3.43 -14.50
CA TYR A 168 15.50 2.90 -13.34
C TYR A 168 15.09 4.06 -12.46
N TYR A 169 13.92 3.97 -11.83
CA TYR A 169 13.49 4.99 -10.89
C TYR A 169 13.15 4.41 -9.54
N VAL A 170 13.29 5.28 -8.55
CA VAL A 170 12.83 5.09 -7.18
C VAL A 170 11.90 6.27 -6.87
N LEU A 171 10.61 5.98 -6.73
CA LEU A 171 9.57 6.94 -6.38
C LEU A 171 9.20 6.76 -4.91
N GLU A 172 9.29 7.83 -4.14
CA GLU A 172 9.06 7.85 -2.70
C GLU A 172 7.97 8.88 -2.36
N PRO A 173 6.78 8.44 -1.93
CA PRO A 173 5.78 9.35 -1.38
C PRO A 173 6.29 9.97 -0.07
N LYS A 174 5.88 11.21 0.17
CA LYS A 174 6.09 11.98 1.39
C LYS A 174 4.72 12.24 1.99
N ASP A 175 4.61 12.03 3.29
CA ASP A 175 3.42 12.36 4.08
C ASP A 175 2.17 11.50 3.83
N ASN A 176 2.30 10.37 3.13
CA ASN A 176 1.22 9.38 3.00
C ASN A 176 1.70 7.98 3.45
N PRO A 177 1.28 7.50 4.64
CA PRO A 177 1.71 6.20 5.15
C PRO A 177 1.10 5.02 4.39
N ALA A 178 -0.01 5.23 3.67
CA ALA A 178 -0.63 4.19 2.86
C ALA A 178 0.16 3.93 1.58
N MET A 179 0.83 4.95 1.02
CA MET A 179 1.59 4.79 -0.20
C MET A 179 2.97 4.18 0.05
N GLU A 180 3.21 3.04 -0.56
CA GLU A 180 4.53 2.43 -0.54
C GLU A 180 5.47 3.03 -1.59
N LYS A 181 6.77 2.90 -1.31
CA LYS A 181 7.84 3.18 -2.26
C LYS A 181 7.68 2.34 -3.52
N LYS A 182 7.71 2.96 -4.70
CA LYS A 182 7.64 2.26 -5.99
C LYS A 182 8.98 2.31 -6.70
N MET A 183 9.38 1.16 -7.24
CA MET A 183 10.58 1.01 -8.06
C MET A 183 10.19 0.47 -9.43
N GLY A 184 10.86 0.93 -10.47
CA GLY A 184 10.56 0.50 -11.82
C GLY A 184 11.58 1.02 -12.81
N PHE A 185 11.20 0.98 -14.08
CA PHE A 185 12.02 1.45 -15.17
C PHE A 185 11.21 2.19 -16.22
N VAL A 186 11.89 3.02 -16.99
CA VAL A 186 11.34 3.77 -18.11
C VAL A 186 12.28 3.66 -19.31
N HIS A 187 11.71 3.45 -20.49
CA HIS A 187 12.41 3.49 -21.76
C HIS A 187 12.46 4.92 -22.30
N VAL A 188 13.66 5.37 -22.64
CA VAL A 188 13.88 6.68 -23.26
C VAL A 188 14.34 6.47 -24.69
N TYR A 189 13.65 7.11 -25.63
CA TYR A 189 14.03 7.11 -27.04
C TYR A 189 14.36 8.53 -27.49
N THR A 190 15.66 8.84 -27.58
CA THR A 190 16.17 10.08 -28.16
C THR A 190 16.47 9.86 -29.63
N ASN A 191 15.81 10.58 -30.54
CA ASN A 191 16.20 10.58 -31.96
C ASN A 191 17.54 11.33 -32.09
N LYS A 192 18.66 10.59 -32.14
CA LYS A 192 19.99 11.16 -32.40
C LYS A 192 20.31 11.36 -33.90
N ASN A 193 19.31 11.36 -34.78
CA ASN A 193 19.53 11.47 -36.22
C ASN A 193 18.87 12.72 -36.80
N LYS A 194 19.61 13.83 -36.79
CA LYS A 194 19.62 14.83 -37.87
C LYS A 194 21.03 15.39 -38.00
#